data_AF-A0A847V1B9-F1
#
_entry.id   AF-A0A847V1B9-F1
#
_cell.length_a   1.000
_cell.length_b   1.000
_cell.length_c   1.000
_cell.angle_alpha   90.00
_cell.angle_beta   90.00
_cell.angle_gamma   90.00
#
_symmetry.space_group_name_H-M   'P 1'
#
loop_
_entity.id
_entity.type
_entity.pdbx_description
1 polymer ?
#
loop_
_entity_poly.entity_id
_entity_poly.type
_entity_poly.pdbx_seq_one_letter_code
_entity_poly.pdbx_strand_id
1 'polypeptide(L)'
;MISESCDLDGFIEAIKDLTYHEVLTSILKEGYEADDLFVSKKRDEASALELEKVREYSRALRFFIFLLQTGQRPDLASEREREAYQKFRLVAATLVERGELLPAILDYFDG
;
A
#
# COMPACT_ATOMS: atom_id res chain seq x y z
N MET A 1 12.47 -3.17 7.02
CA MET A 1 12.21 -3.47 8.45
C MET A 1 10.78 -3.06 8.60
N ILE A 2 9.87 -4.03 8.76
CA ILE A 2 8.44 -3.79 8.95
C ILE A 2 8.25 -2.56 9.80
N SER A 3 7.36 -1.67 9.38
CA SER A 3 6.76 -0.77 10.35
C SER A 3 6.02 -1.64 11.37
N GLU A 4 6.65 -1.98 12.52
CA GLU A 4 6.06 -2.85 13.54
C GLU A 4 4.67 -2.37 13.99
N SER A 5 4.36 -1.10 13.70
CA SER A 5 3.08 -0.42 13.93
C SER A 5 2.07 -0.47 12.77
N CYS A 6 2.36 -1.11 11.63
CA CYS A 6 1.55 -1.02 10.41
C CYS A 6 1.30 0.45 10.01
N ASP A 7 2.35 1.28 10.12
CA ASP A 7 2.32 2.71 9.80
C ASP A 7 2.40 2.93 8.29
N LEU A 8 1.24 3.10 7.67
CA LEU A 8 1.12 3.37 6.24
C LEU A 8 1.72 4.72 5.83
N ASP A 9 1.60 5.74 6.68
CA ASP A 9 2.12 7.07 6.37
C ASP A 9 3.66 7.05 6.38
N GLY A 10 4.26 6.45 7.41
CA GLY A 10 5.70 6.24 7.49
C GLY A 10 6.25 5.40 6.34
N PHE A 11 5.52 4.35 5.93
CA PHE A 11 5.91 3.53 4.78
C PHE A 11 5.89 4.34 3.47
N ILE A 12 4.81 5.10 3.21
CA ILE A 12 4.69 5.94 2.01
C ILE A 12 5.80 6.97 1.92
N GLU A 13 6.10 7.64 3.04
CA GLU A 13 7.20 8.61 3.12
C GLU A 13 8.56 7.98 2.80
N ALA A 14 8.77 6.71 3.17
CA ALA A 14 10.01 5.99 2.89
C ALA A 14 10.17 5.60 1.41
N ILE A 15 9.07 5.46 0.65
CA ILE A 15 9.11 4.95 -0.73
C ILE A 15 8.79 5.98 -1.81
N LYS A 16 8.25 7.16 -1.45
CA LYS A 16 7.74 8.15 -2.43
C LYS A 16 8.77 8.60 -3.46
N ASP A 17 10.05 8.66 -3.07
CA ASP A 17 11.13 9.14 -3.93
C ASP A 17 11.90 8.02 -4.62
N LEU A 18 11.42 6.77 -4.55
CA LEU A 18 12.03 5.62 -5.22
C LEU A 18 11.60 5.50 -6.68
N THR A 19 12.37 4.73 -7.47
CA THR A 19 11.96 4.33 -8.83
C THR A 19 10.81 3.32 -8.78
N TYR A 20 10.09 3.14 -9.88
CA TYR A 20 8.97 2.20 -10.01
C TYR A 20 9.38 0.78 -9.58
N HIS A 21 10.56 0.32 -9.99
CA HIS A 21 11.04 -1.01 -9.62
C HIS A 21 11.33 -1.13 -8.12
N GLU A 22 11.91 -0.09 -7.52
CA GLU A 22 12.19 -0.05 -6.09
C GLU A 22 10.91 0.09 -5.25
N VAL A 23 9.95 0.90 -5.70
CA VAL A 23 8.60 0.99 -5.12
C VAL A 23 7.93 -0.37 -5.14
N LEU A 24 7.86 -1.01 -6.31
CA LEU A 24 7.21 -2.32 -6.47
C LEU A 24 7.88 -3.39 -5.60
N THR A 25 9.21 -3.39 -5.54
CA THR A 25 9.96 -4.33 -4.69
C THR A 25 9.70 -4.07 -3.21
N SER A 26 9.72 -2.80 -2.78
CA SER A 26 9.51 -2.42 -1.39
C SER A 26 8.11 -2.78 -0.92
N ILE A 27 7.08 -2.49 -1.73
CA ILE A 27 5.69 -2.78 -1.35
C ILE A 27 5.36 -4.27 -1.38
N LEU A 28 5.94 -5.04 -2.30
CA LEU A 28 5.80 -6.50 -2.29
C LEU A 28 6.42 -7.09 -1.03
N LYS A 29 7.63 -6.63 -0.67
CA LYS A 29 8.31 -7.06 0.55
C LYS A 29 7.49 -6.73 1.79
N GLU A 30 7.04 -5.48 1.93
CA GLU A 30 6.21 -5.03 3.04
C GLU A 30 4.88 -5.80 3.12
N GLY A 31 4.27 -6.12 1.97
CA GLY A 31 3.04 -6.89 1.89
C GLY A 31 3.20 -8.33 2.42
N TYR A 32 4.27 -9.03 2.03
CA TYR A 32 4.58 -10.37 2.56
C TYR A 32 4.87 -10.33 4.06
N GLU A 33 5.64 -9.34 4.47
CA GLU A 33 5.98 -9.08 5.85
C GLU A 33 4.72 -8.80 6.72
N ALA A 34 3.74 -8.05 6.20
CA ALA A 34 2.45 -7.82 6.86
C ALA A 34 1.58 -9.09 6.96
N ASP A 35 1.60 -9.95 5.94
CA ASP A 35 0.91 -11.24 5.99
C ASP A 35 1.53 -12.16 7.07
N ASP A 36 2.85 -12.22 7.15
CA ASP A 36 3.57 -12.98 8.19
C ASP A 36 3.25 -12.45 9.59
N LEU A 37 3.21 -11.12 9.76
CA LEU A 37 2.80 -10.47 11.01
C LEU A 37 1.36 -10.84 11.39
N PHE A 38 0.44 -10.87 10.43
CA PHE A 38 -0.95 -11.27 10.67
C PHE A 38 -1.03 -12.71 11.18
N VAL A 39 -0.31 -13.63 10.54
CA VAL A 39 -0.26 -15.05 10.95
C VAL A 39 0.34 -15.18 12.36
N SER A 40 1.44 -14.49 12.66
CA SER A 40 2.04 -14.52 14.00
C SER A 40 1.09 -13.98 15.05
N LYS A 41 0.53 -12.78 14.86
CA LYS A 41 -0.42 -12.18 15.81
C LYS A 41 -1.65 -13.05 16.05
N LYS A 42 -2.15 -13.72 15.00
CA LYS A 42 -3.28 -14.65 15.13
C LYS A 42 -2.90 -15.87 15.99
N ARG A 43 -1.68 -16.40 15.84
CA ARG A 43 -1.15 -17.49 16.67
C ARG A 43 -0.97 -17.05 18.12
N ASP A 44 -0.59 -15.79 18.34
CA ASP A 44 -0.34 -15.21 19.66
C ASP A 44 -1.63 -14.68 20.32
N GLU A 45 -2.80 -15.06 19.81
CA GLU A 45 -4.13 -14.67 20.31
C GLU A 45 -4.33 -13.14 20.45
N ALA A 46 -3.71 -12.36 19.55
CA ALA A 46 -3.87 -10.92 19.51
C ALA A 46 -5.34 -10.50 19.37
N SER A 47 -5.64 -9.29 19.84
CA SER A 47 -7.01 -8.78 19.80
C SER A 47 -7.54 -8.64 18.37
N ALA A 48 -8.85 -8.74 18.19
CA ALA A 48 -9.49 -8.52 16.90
C ALA A 48 -9.14 -7.15 16.29
N LEU A 49 -8.97 -6.13 17.14
CA LEU A 49 -8.57 -4.79 16.72
C LEU A 49 -7.16 -4.77 16.13
N GLU A 50 -6.20 -5.48 16.74
CA GLU A 50 -4.84 -5.57 16.20
C GLU A 50 -4.79 -6.34 14.88
N LEU A 51 -5.54 -7.44 14.78
CA LEU A 51 -5.62 -8.22 13.55
C LEU A 51 -6.24 -7.40 12.41
N GLU A 52 -7.26 -6.59 12.70
CA GLU A 52 -7.88 -5.73 11.69
C GLU A 52 -6.91 -4.63 11.22
N LYS A 53 -6.11 -4.04 12.11
CA LYS A 53 -5.07 -3.07 11.71
C LYS A 53 -4.08 -3.66 10.71
N VAL A 54 -3.55 -4.87 10.98
CA VAL A 54 -2.61 -5.52 10.06
C VAL A 54 -3.29 -5.87 8.73
N ARG A 55 -4.55 -6.34 8.78
CA ARG A 55 -5.32 -6.67 7.59
C ARG A 55 -5.55 -5.46 6.70
N GLU A 56 -5.90 -4.32 7.27
CA GLU A 56 -6.14 -3.08 6.53
C GLU A 56 -4.86 -2.53 5.91
N TYR A 57 -3.76 -2.62 6.66
CA TYR A 57 -2.43 -2.29 6.14
C TYR A 57 -2.06 -3.17 4.94
N SER A 58 -2.11 -4.50 5.09
CA SER A 58 -1.83 -5.45 3.99
C SER A 58 -2.76 -5.21 2.79
N ARG A 59 -4.05 -4.92 3.04
CA ARG A 59 -5.02 -4.62 1.97
C ARG A 59 -4.65 -3.36 1.20
N ALA A 60 -4.31 -2.27 1.88
CA ALA A 60 -3.89 -1.03 1.24
C ALA A 60 -2.65 -1.24 0.34
N LEU A 61 -1.67 -2.02 0.82
CA LEU A 61 -0.49 -2.37 0.03
C LEU A 61 -0.86 -3.16 -1.24
N ARG A 62 -1.75 -4.15 -1.11
CA ARG A 62 -2.20 -4.98 -2.25
C ARG A 62 -2.96 -4.19 -3.31
N PHE A 63 -3.75 -3.20 -2.90
CA PHE A 63 -4.43 -2.32 -3.85
C PHE A 63 -3.45 -1.50 -4.68
N PHE A 64 -2.39 -0.97 -4.06
CA PHE A 64 -1.37 -0.26 -4.82
C PHE A 64 -0.51 -1.19 -5.67
N ILE A 65 -0.18 -2.41 -5.19
CA ILE A 65 0.46 -3.45 -6.01
C ILE A 65 -0.36 -3.75 -7.26
N PHE A 66 -1.67 -3.95 -7.11
CA PHE A 66 -2.58 -4.22 -8.22
C PHE A 66 -2.52 -3.10 -9.27
N LEU A 67 -2.59 -1.84 -8.82
CA LEU A 67 -2.45 -0.68 -9.71
C LEU A 67 -1.12 -0.72 -10.47
N LEU A 68 0.00 -0.89 -9.76
CA LEU A 68 1.33 -0.86 -10.37
C LEU A 68 1.49 -1.97 -11.41
N GLN A 69 0.97 -3.17 -11.15
CA GLN A 69 1.13 -4.33 -12.03
C GLN A 69 0.18 -4.33 -13.24
N THR A 70 -1.03 -3.81 -13.07
CA THR A 70 -2.09 -3.91 -14.09
C THR A 70 -2.38 -2.60 -14.82
N GLY A 71 -2.00 -1.46 -14.22
CA GLY A 71 -2.42 -0.14 -14.69
C GLY A 71 -3.93 0.12 -14.52
N GLN A 72 -4.61 -0.66 -13.68
CA GLN A 72 -6.05 -0.55 -13.44
C GLN A 72 -6.35 -0.14 -12.00
N ARG A 73 -7.47 0.57 -11.81
CA ARG A 73 -7.98 0.91 -10.48
C ARG A 73 -8.45 -0.36 -9.73
N PRO A 74 -8.00 -0.59 -8.49
CA PRO A 74 -8.54 -1.67 -7.67
C PRO A 74 -10.00 -1.40 -7.27
N ASP A 75 -10.75 -2.46 -6.95
CA ASP A 75 -12.12 -2.34 -6.44
C ASP A 75 -12.11 -1.90 -4.97
N LEU A 76 -12.50 -0.64 -4.72
CA LEU A 76 -12.50 0.00 -3.40
C LEU A 76 -13.93 0.05 -2.85
N ALA A 77 -14.27 -0.93 -2.00
CA ALA A 77 -15.63 -1.18 -1.54
C ALA A 77 -16.08 -0.24 -0.40
N SER A 78 -15.15 0.38 0.32
CA SER A 78 -15.44 1.23 1.48
C SER A 78 -14.69 2.56 1.47
N GLU A 79 -15.23 3.57 2.15
CA GLU A 79 -14.57 4.87 2.32
C GLU A 79 -13.18 4.73 2.97
N ARG A 80 -13.06 3.84 3.97
CA ARG A 80 -11.79 3.57 4.63
C ARG A 80 -10.72 3.04 3.66
N GLU A 81 -11.12 2.17 2.73
CA GLU A 81 -10.22 1.68 1.69
C GLU A 81 -9.81 2.78 0.71
N ARG A 82 -10.75 3.68 0.37
CA ARG A 82 -10.45 4.84 -0.48
C ARG A 82 -9.47 5.79 0.19
N GLU A 83 -9.69 6.14 1.45
CA GLU A 83 -8.80 7.01 2.22
C GLU A 83 -7.38 6.43 2.31
N ALA A 84 -7.25 5.14 2.62
CA ALA A 84 -5.95 4.47 2.67
C ALA A 84 -5.27 4.42 1.29
N TYR A 85 -6.03 4.12 0.24
CA TYR A 85 -5.52 4.07 -1.13
C TYR A 85 -5.08 5.45 -1.63
N GLN A 86 -5.83 6.51 -1.33
CA GLN A 86 -5.53 7.90 -1.72
C GLN A 86 -4.16 8.36 -1.22
N LYS A 87 -3.66 7.82 -0.09
CA LYS A 87 -2.32 8.16 0.41
C LYS A 87 -1.20 7.80 -0.58
N PHE A 88 -1.37 6.74 -1.37
CA PHE A 88 -0.40 6.35 -2.39
C PHE A 88 -0.35 7.29 -3.60
N ARG A 89 -1.28 8.26 -3.70
CA ARG A 89 -1.26 9.28 -4.76
C ARG A 89 0.07 10.03 -4.80
N LEU A 90 0.70 10.27 -3.65
CA LEU A 90 2.00 10.92 -3.58
C LEU A 90 3.08 10.11 -4.32
N VAL A 91 3.15 8.80 -4.05
CA VAL A 91 4.08 7.89 -4.73
C VAL A 91 3.78 7.84 -6.23
N ALA A 92 2.51 7.70 -6.61
CA ALA A 92 2.10 7.67 -8.01
C ALA A 92 2.48 8.96 -8.74
N ALA A 93 2.31 10.13 -8.11
CA ALA A 93 2.66 11.42 -8.69
C ALA A 93 4.17 11.52 -8.97
N THR A 94 5.02 11.13 -8.02
CA THR A 94 6.48 11.15 -8.22
C THR A 94 6.92 10.20 -9.33
N LEU A 95 6.29 9.01 -9.44
CA LEU A 95 6.57 8.09 -10.54
C LEU A 95 6.12 8.64 -11.90
N VAL A 96 4.98 9.35 -11.96
CA VAL A 96 4.52 10.04 -13.17
C VAL A 96 5.46 11.18 -13.57
N GLU A 97 5.90 12.00 -12.61
CA GLU A 97 6.86 13.09 -12.84
C GLU A 97 8.18 12.60 -13.43
N ARG A 98 8.62 11.40 -13.04
CA ARG A 98 9.81 10.73 -13.56
C ARG A 98 9.59 10.01 -14.90
N GLY A 99 8.35 9.95 -15.38
CA GLY A 99 7.98 9.23 -16.61
C GLY A 99 7.94 7.71 -16.47
N GLU A 100 7.85 7.19 -15.24
CA GLU A 100 7.83 5.76 -14.92
C GLU A 100 6.40 5.19 -14.81
N LEU A 101 5.40 6.08 -14.67
CA LEU A 101 3.98 5.75 -14.78
C LEU A 101 3.27 6.67 -15.77
N LEU A 102 2.17 6.18 -16.36
CA LEU A 102 1.32 6.99 -17.24
C LEU A 102 0.58 8.07 -16.43
N PRO A 103 0.47 9.32 -16.92
CA PRO A 103 -0.24 10.38 -16.20
C PRO A 103 -1.69 10.05 -15.85
N ALA A 104 -2.38 9.29 -16.71
CA ALA A 104 -3.77 8.86 -16.51
C ALA A 104 -3.97 7.99 -15.26
N ILE A 105 -2.89 7.44 -14.67
CA ILE A 105 -2.97 6.69 -13.40
C ILE A 105 -3.42 7.59 -12.24
N LEU A 106 -3.16 8.91 -12.30
CA LEU A 106 -3.56 9.83 -11.24
C LEU A 106 -5.08 10.01 -11.14
N ASP A 107 -5.81 9.83 -12.25
CA ASP A 107 -7.28 9.89 -12.29
C ASP A 107 -7.92 8.80 -11.40
N TYR A 108 -7.20 7.72 -11.11
CA TYR A 108 -7.67 6.66 -10.21
C TYR A 108 -7.66 7.05 -8.73
N PHE A 109 -7.04 8.19 -8.39
CA PHE A 109 -6.97 8.74 -7.03
C PHE A 109 -7.85 9.99 -6.85
N ASP A 110 -8.26 10.64 -7.93
CA ASP A 110 -8.98 11.93 -7.91
C ASP A 110 -10.52 11.77 -7.83
N GLY A 111 -11.01 10.65 -7.28
CA GLY A 111 -12.45 10.33 -7.19
C GLY A 111 -12.88 9.67 -5.90
#